data_AF-A0A536PKY8-F1
#
_entry.id   AF-A0A536PKY8-F1
#
_cell.length_a   1.000
_cell.length_b   1.000
_cell.length_c   1.000
_cell.angle_alpha   90.00
_cell.angle_beta   90.00
_cell.angle_gamma   90.00
#
_symmetry.space_group_name_H-M   'P 1'
#
loop_
_entity.id
_entity.type
_entity.pdbx_description
1 polymer ?
#
loop_
_entity_poly.entity_id
_entity_poly.type
_entity_poly.pdbx_seq_one_letter_code
_entity_poly.pdbx_strand_id
1 'polypeptide(L)'
;MPATRPRPASPGQAMVEFALLSGLLFLLVMGIFDFGRAIAIYINIAEAAHEGARQMVLRSNYASSPPDTLIVNATLAKIGGGGMILTEDPCLPTCTTPGSASTPTAANTGYIWLTPGTLQPDGSRRRLTGNHSVTVKITFLYSPMTAIISNAAGPGLVLSASSTMRTEY
;
A
#
# COMPACT_ATOMS: atom_id res chain seq x y z
N MET A 1 55.09 -27.81 -41.20
CA MET A 1 54.32 -27.08 -40.16
C MET A 1 53.02 -26.61 -40.79
N PRO A 2 51.83 -27.08 -40.37
CA PRO A 2 50.59 -26.55 -40.93
C PRO A 2 50.23 -25.22 -40.26
N ALA A 3 50.02 -24.19 -41.07
CA ALA A 3 49.58 -22.87 -40.61
C ALA A 3 48.06 -22.90 -40.33
N THR A 4 47.66 -22.59 -39.11
CA THR A 4 46.25 -22.44 -38.72
C THR A 4 45.69 -21.15 -39.29
N ARG A 5 44.73 -21.27 -40.21
CA ARG A 5 44.02 -20.13 -40.81
C ARG A 5 43.10 -19.48 -39.76
N PRO A 6 43.15 -18.16 -39.53
CA PRO A 6 42.24 -17.50 -38.62
C PRO A 6 40.81 -17.62 -39.16
N ARG A 7 39.88 -18.07 -38.31
CA ARG A 7 38.46 -18.11 -38.66
C ARG A 7 37.93 -16.67 -38.68
N PRO A 8 37.28 -16.22 -39.77
CA PRO A 8 36.69 -14.89 -39.81
C PRO A 8 35.59 -14.78 -38.76
N ALA A 9 35.63 -13.72 -37.94
CA ALA A 9 34.59 -13.43 -36.97
C ALA A 9 33.26 -13.21 -37.71
N SER A 10 32.20 -13.90 -37.26
CA SER A 10 30.90 -13.87 -37.90
C SER A 10 30.18 -12.55 -37.57
N PRO A 11 29.76 -11.75 -38.57
CA PRO A 11 29.16 -10.43 -38.35
C PRO A 11 27.81 -10.47 -37.60
N GLY A 12 27.18 -11.63 -37.48
CA GLY A 12 25.94 -11.82 -36.71
C GLY A 12 26.14 -12.07 -35.22
N GLN A 13 27.35 -12.38 -34.75
CA GLN A 13 27.59 -12.72 -33.34
C GLN A 13 27.26 -11.55 -32.40
N ALA A 14 27.70 -10.34 -32.76
CA ALA A 14 27.42 -9.14 -31.99
C ALA A 14 25.91 -8.79 -31.94
N MET A 15 25.16 -9.05 -33.01
CA MET A 15 23.70 -8.85 -33.03
C MET A 15 22.99 -9.82 -32.09
N VAL A 16 23.42 -11.09 -32.04
CA VAL A 16 22.86 -12.10 -31.14
C VAL A 16 23.16 -11.79 -29.68
N GLU A 17 24.41 -11.40 -29.37
CA GLU A 17 24.82 -11.03 -28.02
C GLU A 17 24.05 -9.80 -27.51
N PHE A 18 23.87 -8.79 -28.35
CA PHE A 18 23.05 -7.62 -28.02
C PHE A 18 21.56 -7.98 -27.82
N ALA A 19 21.00 -8.87 -28.64
CA ALA A 19 19.60 -9.30 -28.49
C ALA A 19 19.36 -10.02 -27.15
N LEU A 20 20.31 -10.83 -26.70
CA LEU A 20 20.23 -11.52 -25.40
C LEU A 20 20.39 -10.54 -24.22
N LEU A 21 21.37 -9.64 -24.29
CA LEU A 21 21.62 -8.66 -23.22
C LEU A 21 20.51 -7.61 -23.12
N SER A 22 19.98 -7.13 -24.24
CA SER A 22 18.89 -6.16 -24.24
C SER A 22 17.62 -6.73 -23.60
N GLY A 23 17.27 -7.99 -23.89
CA GLY A 23 16.16 -8.67 -23.22
C GLY A 23 16.33 -8.73 -21.70
N LEU A 24 17.52 -9.11 -21.22
CA LEU A 24 17.84 -9.11 -19.79
C LEU A 24 17.77 -7.70 -19.18
N LEU A 25 18.28 -6.69 -19.90
CA LEU A 25 18.25 -5.30 -19.46
C LEU A 25 16.82 -4.77 -19.34
N PHE A 26 15.94 -5.09 -20.29
CA PHE A 26 14.53 -4.70 -20.21
C PHE A 26 13.83 -5.34 -19.01
N LEU A 27 14.08 -6.62 -18.74
CA LEU A 27 13.53 -7.29 -17.54
C LEU A 27 13.98 -6.60 -16.24
N LEU A 28 15.27 -6.25 -16.16
CA LEU A 28 15.83 -5.58 -15.00
C LEU A 28 15.23 -4.18 -14.80
N VAL A 29 15.13 -3.40 -15.87
CA VAL A 29 14.52 -2.06 -15.85
C VAL A 29 13.05 -2.14 -15.40
N MET A 30 12.28 -3.08 -15.94
CA MET A 30 10.89 -3.27 -15.56
C MET A 30 10.73 -3.69 -14.09
N GLY A 31 11.62 -4.55 -13.59
CA GLY A 31 11.66 -4.91 -12.17
C GLY A 31 11.97 -3.71 -11.27
N ILE A 32 12.88 -2.82 -11.68
CA ILE A 32 13.18 -1.59 -10.95
C ILE A 32 11.96 -0.67 -10.89
N PHE A 33 11.23 -0.50 -12.01
CA PHE A 33 10.02 0.32 -12.03
C PHE A 33 8.94 -0.20 -11.08
N ASP A 34 8.67 -1.50 -11.09
CA ASP A 34 7.68 -2.11 -10.19
C ASP A 34 8.09 -1.96 -8.72
N PHE A 35 9.38 -2.10 -8.40
CA PHE A 35 9.88 -1.91 -7.04
C PHE A 35 9.82 -0.45 -6.60
N GLY A 36 10.21 0.48 -7.46
CA GLY A 36 10.13 1.93 -7.19
C GLY A 36 8.69 2.38 -6.93
N ARG A 37 7.73 1.86 -7.70
CA ARG A 37 6.30 2.11 -7.48
C ARG A 37 5.81 1.54 -6.14
N ALA A 38 6.23 0.33 -5.77
CA ALA A 38 5.86 -0.26 -4.48
C ALA A 38 6.35 0.58 -3.30
N ILE A 39 7.59 1.08 -3.35
CA ILE A 39 8.14 1.98 -2.32
C ILE A 39 7.37 3.30 -2.27
N ALA A 40 7.08 3.92 -3.42
CA ALA A 40 6.33 5.16 -3.47
C ALA A 40 4.93 5.00 -2.83
N ILE A 41 4.25 3.89 -3.09
CA ILE A 41 2.97 3.54 -2.46
C ILE A 41 3.15 3.39 -0.95
N TYR A 42 4.17 2.67 -0.49
CA TYR A 42 4.43 2.48 0.94
C TYR A 42 4.62 3.83 1.67
N ILE A 43 5.40 4.75 1.10
CA ILE A 43 5.61 6.08 1.67
C ILE A 43 4.28 6.84 1.73
N ASN A 44 3.49 6.83 0.66
CA ASN A 44 2.20 7.51 0.62
C ASN A 44 1.20 6.98 1.66
N ILE A 45 1.10 5.66 1.84
CA ILE A 45 0.22 5.07 2.87
C ILE A 45 0.73 5.35 4.28
N ALA A 46 2.05 5.44 4.49
CA ALA A 46 2.61 5.79 5.80
C ALA A 46 2.28 7.24 6.19
N GLU A 47 2.48 8.17 5.27
CA GLU A 47 2.12 9.59 5.47
C GLU A 47 0.60 9.77 5.63
N ALA A 48 -0.20 9.05 4.85
CA ALA A 48 -1.66 9.08 4.98
C ALA A 48 -2.12 8.52 6.34
N ALA A 49 -1.52 7.42 6.82
CA ALA A 49 -1.83 6.88 8.14
C ALA A 49 -1.50 7.89 9.25
N HIS A 50 -0.37 8.60 9.12
CA HIS A 50 0.02 9.64 10.07
C HIS A 50 -0.96 10.82 10.08
N GLU A 51 -1.39 11.30 8.92
CA GLU A 51 -2.42 12.36 8.84
C GLU A 51 -3.76 11.87 9.41
N GLY A 52 -4.17 10.63 9.14
CA GLY A 52 -5.37 10.05 9.75
C GLY A 52 -5.32 10.02 11.27
N ALA A 53 -4.18 9.60 11.84
CA ALA A 53 -3.99 9.57 13.28
C ALA A 53 -4.06 10.98 13.87
N ARG A 54 -3.49 11.98 13.19
CA ARG A 54 -3.61 13.39 13.59
C ARG A 54 -5.06 13.86 13.62
N GLN A 55 -5.85 13.49 12.62
CA GLN A 55 -7.27 13.86 12.55
C GLN A 55 -8.08 13.19 13.65
N MET A 56 -7.75 11.95 14.03
CA MET A 56 -8.41 11.24 15.14
C MET A 56 -8.15 11.89 16.50
N VAL A 57 -7.03 12.60 16.68
CA VAL A 57 -6.73 13.31 17.93
C VAL A 57 -7.54 14.61 18.07
N LEU A 58 -8.08 15.15 16.98
CA LEU A 58 -8.85 16.39 17.02
C LEU A 58 -10.21 16.18 17.69
N ARG A 59 -10.51 17.04 18.67
CA ARG A 59 -11.78 17.03 19.42
C ARG A 59 -13.03 17.12 18.53
N SER A 60 -12.93 17.79 17.38
CA SER A 60 -14.02 17.88 16.40
C SER A 60 -14.42 16.53 15.80
N ASN A 61 -13.52 15.55 15.81
CA ASN A 61 -13.72 14.23 15.21
C ASN A 61 -14.05 13.13 16.24
N TYR A 62 -14.32 13.47 17.50
CA TYR A 62 -14.66 12.48 18.54
C TYR A 62 -16.09 11.95 18.39
N ALA A 63 -16.99 12.78 17.86
CA ALA A 63 -18.35 12.36 17.54
C ALA A 63 -18.45 11.58 16.22
N SER A 64 -17.33 11.42 15.50
CA SER A 64 -17.30 10.64 14.27
C SER A 64 -17.60 9.17 14.58
N SER A 65 -18.47 8.60 13.76
CA SER A 65 -18.86 7.19 13.77
C SER A 65 -18.62 6.65 12.38
N PRO A 66 -18.27 5.36 12.25
CA PRO A 66 -18.23 4.70 10.95
C PRO A 66 -19.56 4.91 10.19
N PRO A 67 -19.54 5.36 8.92
CA PRO A 67 -18.34 5.71 8.17
C PRO A 67 -17.69 7.05 8.57
N ASP A 68 -16.41 7.03 8.96
CA ASP A 68 -15.62 8.16 9.48
C ASP A 68 -15.18 9.13 8.36
N THR A 69 -16.13 9.65 7.57
CA THR A 69 -15.89 10.39 6.31
C THR A 69 -14.89 11.54 6.41
N LEU A 70 -14.85 12.28 7.52
CA LEU A 70 -13.91 13.39 7.73
C LEU A 70 -12.46 12.90 7.87
N ILE A 71 -12.25 11.86 8.66
CA ILE A 71 -10.93 11.26 8.89
C ILE A 71 -10.48 10.57 7.60
N VAL A 72 -11.38 9.82 6.97
CA VAL A 72 -11.14 9.12 5.71
C VAL A 72 -10.78 10.12 4.61
N ASN A 73 -11.56 11.18 4.38
CA ASN A 73 -11.21 12.19 3.35
C ASN A 73 -9.86 12.87 3.61
N ALA A 74 -9.52 13.16 4.87
CA ALA A 74 -8.23 13.74 5.20
C ALA A 74 -7.06 12.76 4.96
N THR A 75 -7.24 11.47 5.24
CA THR A 75 -6.25 10.43 4.88
C THR A 75 -6.09 10.31 3.37
N LEU A 76 -7.20 10.31 2.60
CA LEU A 76 -7.17 10.22 1.15
C LEU A 76 -6.53 11.45 0.50
N ALA A 77 -6.65 12.64 1.10
CA ALA A 77 -6.01 13.85 0.58
C ALA A 77 -4.47 13.72 0.51
N LYS A 78 -3.85 12.87 1.34
CA LYS A 78 -2.40 12.60 1.30
C LYS A 78 -1.98 11.59 0.23
N ILE A 79 -2.91 10.80 -0.28
CA ILE A 79 -2.67 9.73 -1.27
C ILE A 79 -2.51 10.31 -2.69
N GLY A 80 -2.97 11.56 -2.92
CA GLY A 80 -2.45 12.43 -3.98
C GLY A 80 -2.57 11.92 -5.44
N GLY A 81 -3.59 11.12 -5.77
CA GLY A 81 -3.91 10.77 -7.16
C GLY A 81 -3.07 9.66 -7.81
N GLY A 82 -2.28 8.89 -7.04
CA GLY A 82 -1.42 7.80 -7.55
C GLY A 82 -2.13 6.53 -8.02
N GLY A 83 -3.44 6.59 -8.36
CA GLY A 83 -4.23 5.42 -8.78
C GLY A 83 -4.53 4.41 -7.65
N MET A 84 -4.28 4.78 -6.39
CA MET A 84 -4.64 3.98 -5.22
C MET A 84 -6.11 4.23 -4.87
N ILE A 85 -6.87 3.16 -4.65
CA ILE A 85 -8.24 3.25 -4.16
C ILE A 85 -8.23 2.79 -2.71
N LEU A 86 -8.36 3.75 -1.79
CA LEU A 86 -8.53 3.46 -0.37
C LEU A 86 -9.99 3.67 0.01
N THR A 87 -10.51 2.71 0.78
CA THR A 87 -11.84 2.79 1.38
C THR A 87 -11.73 2.54 2.86
N GLU A 88 -12.72 2.98 3.64
CA GLU A 88 -12.77 2.63 5.05
C GLU A 88 -12.91 1.11 5.21
N ASP A 89 -12.23 0.56 6.21
CA ASP A 89 -12.23 -0.87 6.44
C ASP A 89 -13.64 -1.37 6.81
N PRO A 90 -14.19 -2.35 6.07
CA PRO A 90 -15.55 -2.86 6.29
C PRO A 90 -15.76 -3.47 7.67
N CYS A 91 -14.67 -3.80 8.40
CA CYS A 91 -14.82 -4.29 9.75
C CYS A 91 -15.23 -3.21 10.74
N LEU A 92 -14.93 -1.91 10.57
CA LEU A 92 -15.11 -0.90 11.63
C LEU A 92 -16.43 -0.98 12.42
N PRO A 93 -17.61 -1.12 11.78
CA PRO A 93 -18.87 -1.25 12.52
C PRO A 93 -18.94 -2.52 13.39
N THR A 94 -18.25 -3.60 13.03
CA THR A 94 -18.39 -4.92 13.65
C THR A 94 -17.09 -5.55 14.16
N CYS A 95 -15.91 -4.91 14.05
CA CYS A 95 -14.63 -5.52 14.42
C CYS A 95 -14.72 -5.99 15.87
N THR A 96 -14.61 -7.29 16.11
CA THR A 96 -14.72 -7.90 17.44
C THR A 96 -13.40 -7.83 18.21
N THR A 97 -12.32 -7.52 17.51
CA THR A 97 -10.95 -7.55 18.02
C THR A 97 -10.19 -6.27 17.66
N PRO A 98 -9.52 -5.61 18.61
CA PRO A 98 -8.62 -4.50 18.33
C PRO A 98 -7.50 -4.94 17.38
N GLY A 99 -7.24 -4.17 16.32
CA GLY A 99 -6.14 -4.40 15.37
C GLY A 99 -6.46 -5.30 14.17
N SER A 100 -7.71 -5.76 14.01
CA SER A 100 -8.15 -6.59 12.88
C SER A 100 -8.39 -5.79 11.60
N ALA A 101 -7.34 -5.17 11.07
CA ALA A 101 -7.41 -4.56 9.75
C ALA A 101 -7.63 -5.65 8.69
N SER A 102 -8.70 -5.50 7.91
CA SER A 102 -9.04 -6.38 6.78
C SER A 102 -7.97 -6.32 5.70
N THR A 103 -7.76 -7.44 5.03
CA THR A 103 -6.89 -7.48 3.84
C THR A 103 -7.72 -7.29 2.58
N PRO A 104 -7.41 -6.30 1.73
CA PRO A 104 -8.04 -6.13 0.43
C PRO A 104 -7.82 -7.36 -0.45
N THR A 105 -8.85 -7.73 -1.22
CA THR A 105 -8.82 -8.86 -2.17
C THR A 105 -8.75 -8.40 -3.62
N ALA A 106 -9.05 -7.12 -3.89
CA ALA A 106 -8.95 -6.52 -5.22
C ALA A 106 -7.59 -5.85 -5.42
N ALA A 107 -6.98 -6.07 -6.59
CA ALA A 107 -5.66 -5.52 -6.92
C ALA A 107 -5.66 -3.98 -6.91
N ASN A 108 -4.58 -3.38 -6.41
CA ASN A 108 -4.39 -1.94 -6.27
C ASN A 108 -5.47 -1.23 -5.43
N THR A 109 -6.10 -1.95 -4.49
CA THR A 109 -7.06 -1.40 -3.53
C THR A 109 -6.54 -1.53 -2.10
N GLY A 110 -7.08 -0.72 -1.20
CA GLY A 110 -6.73 -0.76 0.21
C GLY A 110 -7.85 -0.35 1.15
N TYR A 111 -7.64 -0.71 2.41
CA TYR A 111 -8.53 -0.38 3.50
C TYR A 111 -7.83 0.52 4.52
N ILE A 112 -8.60 1.47 5.05
CA ILE A 112 -8.21 2.34 6.15
C ILE A 112 -8.91 1.83 7.39
N TRP A 113 -8.15 1.17 8.24
CA TRP A 113 -8.58 0.76 9.55
C TRP A 113 -8.27 1.85 10.57
N LEU A 114 -9.22 2.15 11.43
CA LEU A 114 -9.08 3.11 12.51
C LEU A 114 -9.36 2.38 13.82
N THR A 115 -8.71 2.76 14.93
CA THR A 115 -9.04 2.23 16.25
C THR A 115 -10.53 2.40 16.50
N PRO A 116 -11.28 1.31 16.73
CA PRO A 116 -12.73 1.38 16.85
C PRO A 116 -13.11 2.14 18.12
N GLY A 117 -14.22 2.86 18.04
CA GLY A 117 -14.88 3.44 19.21
C GLY A 117 -15.47 2.38 20.14
N THR A 118 -15.89 2.79 21.33
CA THR A 118 -16.63 1.92 22.23
C THR A 118 -18.02 1.65 21.70
N LEU A 119 -18.51 0.42 21.90
CA LEU A 119 -19.89 0.05 21.58
C LEU A 119 -20.83 0.75 22.56
N GLN A 120 -21.75 1.54 22.01
CA GLN A 120 -22.77 2.27 22.74
C GLN A 120 -24.04 1.38 22.84
N PRO A 121 -24.93 1.59 23.84
CA PRO A 121 -26.15 0.79 23.97
C PRO A 121 -27.12 0.88 22.78
N ASP A 122 -27.00 1.93 21.95
CA ASP A 122 -27.77 2.10 20.71
C ASP A 122 -27.22 1.25 19.54
N GLY A 123 -26.17 0.46 19.76
CA GLY A 123 -25.50 -0.36 18.75
C GLY A 123 -24.48 0.41 17.89
N SER A 124 -24.38 1.72 18.02
CA SER A 124 -23.35 2.53 17.36
C SER A 124 -21.99 2.41 18.04
N ARG A 125 -20.91 2.71 17.32
CA ARG A 125 -19.57 2.84 17.90
C ARG A 125 -19.15 4.29 17.89
N ARG A 126 -18.84 4.82 19.06
CA ARG A 126 -18.44 6.23 19.24
C ARG A 126 -17.03 6.31 19.79
N ARG A 127 -16.23 7.23 19.28
CA ARG A 127 -14.87 7.42 19.76
C ARG A 127 -14.90 8.00 21.18
N LEU A 128 -13.98 7.53 22.00
CA LEU A 128 -13.86 8.02 23.36
C LEU A 128 -13.29 9.44 23.35
N THR A 129 -13.69 10.21 24.34
CA THR A 129 -13.05 11.47 24.73
C THR A 129 -12.16 11.16 25.93
N GLY A 130 -11.03 11.82 26.04
CA GLY A 130 -10.05 11.68 27.12
C GLY A 130 -8.72 11.14 26.63
N ASN A 131 -7.79 10.86 27.55
CA ASN A 131 -6.44 10.41 27.21
C ASN A 131 -6.40 8.91 26.86
N HIS A 132 -6.32 8.59 25.57
CA HIS A 132 -6.20 7.23 25.05
C HIS A 132 -5.37 7.20 23.77
N SER A 133 -4.88 6.02 23.38
CA SER A 133 -4.16 5.86 22.12
C SER A 133 -5.13 5.58 20.96
N VAL A 134 -4.99 6.34 19.90
CA VAL A 134 -5.69 6.15 18.63
C VAL A 134 -4.69 5.69 17.57
N THR A 135 -5.07 4.70 16.77
CA THR A 135 -4.23 4.10 15.73
C THR A 135 -4.98 4.14 14.42
N VAL A 136 -4.28 4.51 13.35
CA VAL A 136 -4.71 4.32 11.96
C VAL A 136 -3.79 3.30 11.33
N LYS A 137 -4.38 2.33 10.63
CA LYS A 137 -3.65 1.33 9.85
C LYS A 137 -4.21 1.32 8.45
N ILE A 138 -3.34 1.43 7.46
CA ILE A 138 -3.70 1.33 6.04
C ILE A 138 -3.12 0.03 5.52
N THR A 139 -3.98 -0.82 4.95
CA THR A 139 -3.62 -2.06 4.25
C THR A 139 -3.85 -1.86 2.76
N PHE A 140 -2.89 -2.23 1.91
CA PHE A 140 -3.01 -2.03 0.46
C PHE A 140 -2.49 -3.25 -0.29
N LEU A 141 -3.27 -3.80 -1.23
CA LEU A 141 -2.84 -4.91 -2.07
C LEU A 141 -2.16 -4.36 -3.33
N TYR A 142 -0.84 -4.37 -3.33
CA TYR A 142 -0.04 -3.97 -4.48
C TYR A 142 0.02 -5.09 -5.52
N SER A 143 -0.37 -4.79 -6.76
CA SER A 143 -0.12 -5.68 -7.90
C SER A 143 0.92 -5.03 -8.83
N PRO A 144 2.04 -5.72 -9.10
CA PRO A 144 3.02 -5.30 -10.11
C PRO A 144 2.36 -5.17 -11.48
N MET A 145 2.90 -4.28 -12.33
CA MET A 145 2.46 -4.15 -13.72
C MET A 145 3.03 -5.26 -14.60
N THR A 146 4.20 -5.79 -14.25
CA THR A 146 4.81 -6.85 -15.05
C THR A 146 4.23 -8.23 -14.72
N ALA A 147 3.70 -8.89 -15.74
CA ALA A 147 3.04 -10.20 -15.62
C ALA A 147 3.98 -11.30 -15.07
N ILE A 148 5.29 -11.18 -15.32
CA ILE A 148 6.29 -12.13 -14.81
C ILE A 148 6.35 -12.06 -13.28
N ILE A 149 6.33 -10.85 -12.71
CA ILE A 149 6.39 -10.66 -11.26
C ILE A 149 5.04 -11.01 -10.63
N SER A 150 3.90 -10.70 -11.26
CA SER A 150 2.58 -11.10 -10.74
C SER A 150 2.39 -12.62 -10.70
N ASN A 151 2.89 -13.35 -11.70
CA ASN A 151 2.84 -14.82 -11.72
C ASN A 151 3.78 -15.47 -10.69
N ALA A 152 4.88 -14.83 -10.33
CA ALA A 152 5.83 -15.32 -9.33
C ALA A 152 5.45 -14.92 -7.89
N ALA A 153 4.84 -13.75 -7.70
CA ALA A 153 4.52 -13.19 -6.38
C ALA A 153 3.11 -13.54 -5.86
N GLY A 154 2.29 -14.25 -6.65
CA GLY A 154 0.92 -14.61 -6.26
C GLY A 154 -0.08 -13.44 -6.38
N PRO A 155 -1.19 -13.41 -5.62
CA PRO A 155 -2.29 -12.45 -5.79
C PRO A 155 -1.95 -10.97 -5.46
N GLY A 156 -0.67 -10.64 -5.26
CA GLY A 156 -0.18 -9.31 -4.95
C GLY A 156 0.56 -9.27 -3.61
N LEU A 157 1.29 -8.18 -3.39
CA LEU A 157 2.00 -7.91 -2.14
C LEU A 157 1.15 -7.01 -1.25
N VAL A 158 0.80 -7.48 -0.05
CA VAL A 158 0.09 -6.64 0.92
C VAL A 158 1.10 -5.72 1.61
N LEU A 159 0.97 -4.42 1.33
CA LEU A 159 1.68 -3.36 2.04
C LEU A 159 0.82 -2.91 3.22
N SER A 160 1.45 -2.66 4.36
CA SER A 160 0.75 -2.18 5.56
C SER A 160 1.58 -1.12 6.26
N ALA A 161 0.95 -0.01 6.59
CA ALA A 161 1.53 1.05 7.40
C ALA A 161 0.56 1.44 8.51
N SER A 162 1.07 1.82 9.67
CA SER A 162 0.24 2.27 10.78
C SER A 162 0.89 3.41 11.54
N SER A 163 0.05 4.31 12.05
CA SER A 163 0.46 5.40 12.94
C SER A 163 -0.41 5.40 14.19
N THR A 164 0.22 5.56 15.35
CA THR A 164 -0.47 5.65 16.64
C THR A 164 -0.14 6.99 17.28
N MET A 165 -1.16 7.69 17.76
CA MET A 165 -1.03 8.94 18.50
C MET A 165 -1.81 8.84 19.81
N ARG A 166 -1.47 9.69 20.78
CA ARG A 166 -2.26 9.83 22.00
C ARG A 166 -3.13 11.06 21.94
N THR A 167 -4.40 10.88 22.30
CA THR A 167 -5.34 11.97 22.51
C THR A 167 -5.06 12.58 23.88
N GLU A 168 -5.20 13.89 24.01
CA GLU A 168 -5.08 14.59 25.29
C GLU A 168 -6.46 14.96 25.88
N TYR A 169 -7.50 14.95 25.04
CA TYR A 169 -8.83 15.44 25.36
C TYR A 169 -9.90 14.42 25.11
#